data_AF-X1EFK8-F1
#
_entry.id   AF-X1EFK8-F1
#
_cell.length_a   1.000
_cell.length_b   1.000
_cell.length_c   1.000
_cell.angle_alpha   90.00
_cell.angle_beta   90.00
_cell.angle_gamma   90.00
#
_symmetry.space_group_name_H-M   'P 1'
#
loop_
_entity.id
_entity.type
_entity.pdbx_description
1 polymer ?
#
loop_
_entity_poly.entity_id
_entity_poly.type
_entity_poly.pdbx_seq_one_letter_code
_entity_poly.pdbx_strand_id
1 'polypeptide(L)' 'FLFFNADSKGLNLLYRRKDGNYGLIEPELG' A
#
# COMPACT_ATOMS: atom_id res chain seq x y z
N PHE A 1 -2.32 5.05 5.14
CA PHE A 1 -1.23 4.67 6.06
C PHE A 1 -0.06 4.21 5.22
N LEU A 2 1.08 4.89 5.36
CA LEU A 2 2.31 4.58 4.64
C LEU A 2 3.18 3.70 5.53
N PHE A 3 3.67 2.58 5.01
CA PHE A 3 4.46 1.63 5.78
C PHE A 3 5.46 0.88 4.91
N PHE A 4 6.44 0.26 5.56
CA PHE A 4 7.38 -0.63 4.92
C PHE A 4 6.88 -2.08 5.04
N ASN A 5 6.69 -2.76 3.91
CA ASN A 5 6.18 -4.11 3.83
C ASN A 5 7.32 -5.11 4.01
N ALA A 6 7.17 -6.04 4.96
CA ALA A 6 8.19 -7.05 5.25
C ALA A 6 8.28 -8.15 4.17
N ASP A 7 7.16 -8.44 3.48
CA ASP A 7 7.08 -9.50 2.49
C ASP A 7 7.70 -9.07 1.16
N SER A 8 7.31 -7.89 0.67
CA SER A 8 7.86 -7.34 -0.58
C SER A 8 9.14 -6.53 -0.39
N LYS A 9 9.54 -6.26 0.87
CA LYS A 9 10.67 -5.39 1.23
C LYS A 9 10.57 -4.01 0.56
N GLY A 10 9.35 -3.53 0.40
CA GLY A 10 9.00 -2.32 -0.35
C GLY A 10 8.17 -1.34 0.48
N LEU A 11 7.93 -0.16 -0.08
CA LEU A 11 7.05 0.84 0.51
C LEU A 11 5.61 0.58 0.04
N ASN A 12 4.64 0.52 0.94
CA ASN A 12 3.24 0.30 0.57
C ASN A 12 2.34 1.38 1.19
N LEU A 13 1.30 1.77 0.45
CA LEU A 13 0.28 2.72 0.87
C LEU A 13 -1.07 2.01 1.01
N LEU A 14 -1.52 1.83 2.25
CA LEU A 14 -2.86 1.35 2.56
C LEU A 14 -3.83 2.55 2.65
N TYR A 15 -4.99 2.48 2.01
CA TYR A 15 -6.00 3.53 2.07
C TYR A 15 -7.42 2.97 2.08
N ARG A 16 -8.38 3.75 2.59
CA ARG A 16 -9.81 3.40 2.58
C ARG A 16 -10.44 3.92 1.29
N ARG A 17 -11.10 3.04 0.54
CA ARG A 17 -11.84 3.35 -0.67
C ARG A 17 -13.22 3.93 -0.34
N LYS A 18 -13.86 4.54 -1.32
CA LYS A 18 -15.22 5.09 -1.18
C LYS A 18 -16.30 4.01 -0.97
N ASP A 19 -16.04 2.79 -1.45
CA ASP A 19 -16.89 1.61 -1.25
C ASP A 19 -16.75 0.98 0.14
N GLY A 20 -15.94 1.57 1.03
CA GLY A 20 -15.72 1.08 2.39
C GLY A 20 -14.61 0.04 2.52
N ASN A 21 -14.14 -0.55 1.42
CA ASN A 21 -13.04 -1.50 1.44
C ASN A 21 -11.68 -0.81 1.53
N TYR A 22 -10.64 -1.60 1.77
CA TYR A 22 -9.26 -1.13 1.74
C TYR A 22 -8.60 -1.43 0.40
N GLY A 23 -7.76 -0.49 -0.05
CA GLY A 23 -6.88 -0.67 -1.20
C GLY A 23 -5.42 -0.55 -0.77
N LEU A 24 -4.55 -1.20 -1.53
CA LEU A 24 -3.10 -1.16 -1.34
C LEU A 24 -2.47 -0.68 -2.64
N ILE A 25 -1.57 0.30 -2.55
CA ILE A 25 -0.72 0.73 -3.67
C ILE A 25 0.72 0.35 -3.31
N GLU A 26 1.40 -0.28 -4.26
CA GLU A 26 2.82 -0.60 -4.20
C GLU A 26 3.53 0.14 -5.35
N PRO A 27 4.44 1.07 -5.07
CA PRO A 27 5.19 1.78 -6.09
C PRO A 27 6.24 0.88 -6.73
N GLU A 28 6.37 0.96 -8.04
CA GLU A 28 7.52 0.40 -8.75
C GLU A 28 8.68 1.40 -8.64
N LEU A 29 9.79 0.95 -8.07
CA LEU A 29 11.05 1.71 -8.07
C LEU A 29 11.68 1.52 -9.46
N GLY A 30 11.67 2.59 -10.27
CA GLY A 30 12.33 2.62 -11.57
C GLY A 30 13.84 2.73 -11.51
#